data_AF-A0A1P8YEJ2-F1
#
_entry.id   AF-A0A1P8YEJ2-F1
#
_cell.length_a   1.000
_cell.length_b   1.000
_cell.length_c   1.000
_cell.angle_alpha   90.00
_cell.angle_beta   90.00
_cell.angle_gamma   90.00
#
_symmetry.space_group_name_H-M   'P 1'
#
loop_
_entity.id
_entity.type
_entity.pdbx_description
1 polymer ?
#
loop_
_entity_poly.entity_id
_entity_poly.type
_entity_poly.pdbx_seq_one_letter_code
_entity_poly.pdbx_strand_id
1 'polypeptide(L)'
;MTAVIDRPTANVDVAAVALPRVLTSVAVSSMVAVSLAPSLLPRSAVVQAILTGLLAALGWGFASAWHHRPRRQRAGDPAPSRESARLPVLLAGAVTVAATMLLADHWQDSLRVAMGVPTVGGGHWAQVVVGAAAIALILAAGTRAVAAGVRRLGAARSAAIVAALAVATQFWAGPALWQSRAQAYHAANATVDTSLRQPVSPSISGSPDSLTSWDSLGAQGRKFVSAGAASGAVRTYAGIDSAPDQDGRVRLAVRELERAGGLAKSTIVVAVPTGSGWIDGNAAQGLEQRFGDDVALVGCSTRAPRAG
;
A
#
# COMPACT_ATOMS: atom_id res chain seq x y z
N MET A 1 50.13 64.20 -10.50
CA MET A 1 49.48 63.79 -9.24
C MET A 1 48.09 63.30 -9.62
N THR A 2 47.98 62.03 -9.98
CA THR A 2 46.78 61.41 -10.57
C THR A 2 46.58 60.10 -9.82
N ALA A 3 45.66 60.09 -8.86
CA ALA A 3 45.34 58.93 -8.05
C ALA A 3 44.41 58.01 -8.86
N VAL A 4 44.92 56.83 -9.19
CA VAL A 4 44.13 55.72 -9.74
C VAL A 4 43.30 55.15 -8.58
N ILE A 5 41.97 55.26 -8.69
CA ILE A 5 41.02 54.65 -7.77
C ILE A 5 40.91 53.18 -8.15
N ASP A 6 41.55 52.32 -7.35
CA ASP A 6 41.39 50.87 -7.44
C ASP A 6 40.06 50.49 -6.76
N ARG A 7 39.09 50.00 -7.56
CA ARG A 7 37.81 49.51 -7.03
C ARG A 7 37.97 48.02 -6.69
N PRO A 8 37.81 47.59 -5.43
CA PRO A 8 37.80 46.17 -5.12
C PRO A 8 36.55 45.55 -5.73
N THR A 9 36.73 44.66 -6.71
CA THR A 9 35.68 43.75 -7.16
C THR A 9 35.37 42.80 -6.03
N ALA A 10 34.28 43.07 -5.30
CA ALA A 10 33.72 42.14 -4.34
C ALA A 10 33.32 40.86 -5.10
N ASN A 11 34.16 39.83 -5.02
CA ASN A 11 33.74 38.48 -5.33
C ASN A 11 32.61 38.15 -4.37
N VAL A 12 31.39 38.05 -4.89
CA VAL A 12 30.26 37.51 -4.16
C VAL A 12 30.59 36.04 -3.94
N ASP A 13 31.06 35.73 -2.74
CA ASP A 13 31.22 34.36 -2.26
C ASP A 13 29.80 33.79 -2.07
N VAL A 14 29.21 33.32 -3.18
CA VAL A 14 27.96 32.56 -3.16
C VAL A 14 28.26 31.34 -2.31
N ALA A 15 27.76 31.35 -1.06
CA ALA A 15 27.91 30.29 -0.08
C ALA A 15 28.02 28.94 -0.80
N ALA A 16 29.22 28.34 -0.77
CA ALA A 16 29.53 27.16 -1.57
C ALA A 16 28.53 26.05 -1.24
N VAL A 17 27.46 25.95 -2.03
CA VAL A 17 26.42 24.94 -1.87
C VAL A 17 27.13 23.63 -2.17
N ALA A 18 27.42 22.87 -1.12
CA ALA A 18 28.10 21.59 -1.25
C ALA A 18 27.23 20.65 -2.10
N LEU A 19 27.58 20.52 -3.39
CA LEU A 19 26.81 19.72 -4.32
C LEU A 19 26.79 18.25 -3.85
N PRO A 20 25.63 17.58 -3.97
CA PRO A 20 25.51 16.17 -3.62
C PRO A 20 26.51 15.33 -4.44
N ARG A 21 27.00 14.26 -3.84
CA ARG A 21 27.87 13.30 -4.53
C ARG A 21 27.09 12.65 -5.68
N VAL A 22 27.79 12.34 -6.78
CA VAL A 22 27.23 11.71 -7.98
C VAL A 22 26.30 10.54 -7.66
N LEU A 23 26.73 9.61 -6.80
CA LEU A 23 25.91 8.46 -6.42
C LEU A 23 24.62 8.85 -5.70
N THR A 24 24.64 9.89 -4.86
CA THR A 24 23.44 10.37 -4.17
C THR A 24 22.44 10.95 -5.17
N SER A 25 22.90 11.79 -6.10
CA SER A 25 22.05 12.35 -7.16
C SER A 25 21.41 11.24 -8.00
N VAL A 26 22.21 10.29 -8.48
CA VAL A 26 21.73 9.16 -9.30
C VAL A 26 20.76 8.27 -8.53
N ALA A 27 21.10 7.88 -7.30
CA ALA A 27 20.26 6.97 -6.52
C ALA A 27 18.90 7.60 -6.20
N VAL A 28 18.87 8.86 -5.78
CA VAL A 28 17.63 9.56 -5.45
C VAL A 28 16.79 9.82 -6.70
N SER A 29 17.38 10.36 -7.78
CA SER A 29 16.63 10.63 -9.01
C SER A 29 16.05 9.35 -9.63
N SER A 30 16.81 8.26 -9.63
CA SER A 30 16.34 6.96 -10.13
C SER A 30 15.18 6.42 -9.30
N MET A 31 15.26 6.51 -7.97
CA MET A 31 14.19 6.05 -7.08
C MET A 31 12.91 6.88 -7.22
N VAL A 32 13.05 8.20 -7.43
CA VAL A 32 11.91 9.07 -7.72
C VAL A 32 11.28 8.72 -9.07
N ALA A 33 12.09 8.49 -10.11
CA ALA A 33 11.60 8.05 -11.42
C ALA A 33 10.84 6.72 -11.34
N VAL A 34 11.33 5.75 -10.56
CA VAL A 34 10.63 4.47 -10.30
C VAL A 34 9.27 4.70 -9.62
N SER A 35 9.18 5.62 -8.66
CA SER A 35 7.91 5.96 -7.99
C SER A 35 6.84 6.48 -8.97
N LEU A 36 7.29 7.19 -10.01
CA LEU A 36 6.45 7.83 -11.02
C LEU A 36 6.05 6.88 -12.16
N ALA A 37 6.45 5.61 -12.10
CA ALA A 37 6.05 4.61 -13.09
C ALA A 37 4.52 4.45 -13.17
N PRO A 38 3.96 4.11 -14.34
CA PRO A 38 2.52 3.94 -14.55
C PRO A 38 1.86 3.00 -13.54
N SER A 39 0.67 3.35 -13.02
CA SER A 39 -0.19 2.45 -12.23
C SER A 39 -1.52 2.16 -12.92
N LEU A 40 -2.14 1.04 -12.53
CA LEU A 40 -3.46 0.60 -12.98
C LEU A 40 -4.62 1.32 -12.29
N LEU A 41 -4.35 2.04 -11.18
CA LEU A 41 -5.34 2.85 -10.46
C LEU A 41 -4.86 4.30 -10.34
N PRO A 42 -5.76 5.29 -10.39
CA PRO A 42 -5.44 6.68 -10.08
C PRO A 42 -4.96 6.79 -8.63
N ARG A 43 -3.77 7.34 -8.44
CA ARG A 43 -3.23 7.59 -7.10
C ARG A 43 -3.60 8.98 -6.64
N SER A 44 -3.97 9.13 -5.37
CA SER A 44 -4.09 10.45 -4.75
C SER A 44 -2.71 11.07 -4.55
N ALA A 45 -2.66 12.40 -4.44
CA ALA A 45 -1.41 13.12 -4.19
C ALA A 45 -0.71 12.64 -2.91
N VAL A 46 -1.48 12.31 -1.87
CA VAL A 46 -0.96 11.80 -0.59
C VAL A 46 -0.27 10.45 -0.76
N VAL A 47 -0.90 9.50 -1.44
CA VAL A 47 -0.32 8.17 -1.67
C VAL A 47 0.96 8.27 -2.50
N GLN A 48 0.95 9.10 -3.55
CA GLN A 48 2.13 9.33 -4.39
C GLN A 48 3.25 10.03 -3.61
N ALA A 49 2.93 10.99 -2.74
CA ALA A 49 3.90 11.67 -1.87
C ALA A 49 4.60 10.67 -0.94
N ILE A 50 3.83 9.76 -0.31
CA ILE A 50 4.36 8.73 0.59
C ILE A 50 5.32 7.81 -0.16
N LEU A 51 4.88 7.23 -1.28
CA LEU A 51 5.71 6.32 -2.07
C LEU A 51 7.00 6.99 -2.53
N THR A 52 6.90 8.21 -3.06
CA THR A 52 8.05 8.97 -3.57
C THR A 52 9.01 9.34 -2.45
N GLY A 53 8.51 9.80 -1.30
CA GLY A 53 9.33 10.13 -0.14
C GLY A 53 10.07 8.92 0.43
N LEU A 54 9.41 7.77 0.52
CA LEU A 54 10.02 6.51 0.97
C LEU A 54 11.15 6.06 0.04
N LEU A 55 10.89 6.02 -1.27
CA LEU A 55 11.87 5.61 -2.28
C LEU A 55 13.06 6.58 -2.35
N ALA A 56 12.81 7.90 -2.27
CA ALA A 56 13.88 8.90 -2.19
C ALA A 56 14.75 8.71 -0.94
N ALA A 57 14.14 8.45 0.22
CA ALA A 57 14.87 8.15 1.46
C ALA A 57 15.70 6.87 1.37
N LEU A 58 15.18 5.82 0.71
CA LEU A 58 15.92 4.59 0.43
C LEU A 58 17.11 4.82 -0.48
N GLY A 59 16.94 5.57 -1.57
CA GLY A 59 18.04 5.96 -2.47
C GLY A 59 19.13 6.75 -1.75
N TRP A 60 18.73 7.69 -0.89
CA TRP A 60 19.65 8.44 -0.04
C TRP A 60 20.38 7.54 0.97
N GLY A 61 19.64 6.64 1.65
CA GLY A 61 20.18 5.69 2.62
C GLY A 61 21.20 4.73 1.99
N PHE A 62 20.89 4.20 0.80
CA PHE A 62 21.81 3.38 0.01
C PHE A 62 23.10 4.14 -0.34
N ALA A 63 22.97 5.36 -0.87
CA ALA A 63 24.14 6.18 -1.21
C ALA A 63 24.98 6.53 0.03
N SER A 64 24.34 6.80 1.17
CA SER A 64 25.00 7.04 2.46
C SER A 64 25.78 5.81 2.93
N ALA A 65 25.14 4.64 2.97
CA ALA A 65 25.78 3.38 3.36
C ALA A 65 26.96 3.02 2.45
N TRP A 66 26.84 3.26 1.16
CA TRP A 66 27.92 3.06 0.20
C TRP A 66 29.12 3.97 0.46
N HIS A 67 28.88 5.22 0.85
CA HIS A 67 29.95 6.17 1.18
C HIS A 67 30.66 5.85 2.50
N HIS A 68 29.97 5.20 3.44
CA HIS A 68 30.52 4.79 4.73
C HIS A 68 31.17 3.38 4.72
N ARG A 69 31.10 2.65 3.60
CA ARG A 69 31.81 1.37 3.46
C ARG A 69 33.33 1.60 3.56
N PRO A 70 34.06 0.84 4.40
CA PRO A 70 35.51 0.94 4.48
C PRO A 70 36.11 0.56 3.12
N ARG A 71 36.68 1.54 2.42
CA ARG A 71 37.44 1.28 1.20
C ARG A 71 38.82 0.79 1.60
N ARG A 72 39.20 -0.42 1.20
CA ARG A 72 40.60 -0.84 1.15
C ARG A 72 41.28 0.01 0.07
N GLN A 73 41.73 1.21 0.42
CA GLN A 73 42.54 2.01 -0.48
C GLN A 73 43.88 1.30 -0.62
N ARG A 74 44.22 0.86 -1.84
CA ARG A 74 45.61 0.58 -2.18
C ARG A 74 46.31 1.95 -2.17
N ALA A 75 47.34 2.10 -1.34
CA ALA A 75 48.15 3.30 -1.32
C ALA A 75 48.73 3.51 -2.73
N GLY A 76 48.34 4.60 -3.42
CA GLY A 76 49.02 5.01 -4.65
C GLY A 76 48.15 5.61 -5.77
N ASP A 77 46.85 5.30 -5.88
CA ASP A 77 46.07 5.82 -7.01
C ASP A 77 45.43 7.19 -6.68
N PRO A 78 45.74 8.28 -7.42
CA PRO A 78 45.02 9.53 -7.31
C PRO A 78 43.57 9.28 -7.77
N ALA A 79 42.61 9.39 -6.85
CA ALA A 79 41.21 9.28 -7.20
C ALA A 79 40.87 10.39 -8.22
N PRO A 80 40.26 10.06 -9.38
CA PRO A 80 39.86 11.09 -10.33
C PRO A 80 38.92 12.07 -9.61
N SER A 81 39.17 13.37 -9.75
CA SER A 81 38.38 14.43 -9.12
C SER A 81 36.97 14.45 -9.72
N ARG A 82 36.07 13.60 -9.19
CA ARG A 82 34.65 13.49 -9.59
C ARG A 82 33.82 14.72 -9.22
N GLU A 83 34.46 15.85 -8.94
CA GLU A 83 33.80 17.11 -8.59
C GLU A 83 33.18 17.79 -9.79
N SER A 84 33.86 17.77 -10.95
CA SER A 84 33.32 18.30 -12.21
C SER A 84 32.05 17.58 -12.68
N ALA A 85 31.87 16.31 -12.30
CA ALA A 85 30.70 15.51 -12.68
C ALA A 85 29.46 15.71 -11.78
N ARG A 86 29.56 16.41 -10.64
CA ARG A 86 28.44 16.50 -9.68
C ARG A 86 27.29 17.33 -10.22
N LEU A 87 27.60 18.52 -10.74
CA LEU A 87 26.60 19.44 -11.32
C LEU A 87 25.88 18.84 -12.54
N PRO A 88 26.57 18.32 -13.58
CA PRO A 88 25.88 17.77 -14.75
C PRO A 88 25.01 16.57 -14.39
N VAL A 89 25.44 15.70 -13.45
CA VAL A 89 24.63 14.56 -13.00
C VAL A 89 23.40 15.01 -12.20
N LEU A 90 23.54 16.04 -11.36
CA LEU A 90 22.40 16.60 -10.64
C LEU A 90 21.37 17.19 -11.61
N LEU A 91 21.83 17.96 -12.61
CA LEU A 91 20.98 18.53 -13.65
C LEU A 91 20.30 17.44 -14.47
N ALA A 92 21.05 16.42 -14.92
CA ALA A 92 20.49 15.28 -15.64
C ALA A 92 19.44 14.54 -14.79
N GLY A 93 19.69 14.36 -13.49
CA GLY A 93 18.72 13.79 -12.56
C GLY A 93 17.46 14.64 -12.42
N ALA A 94 17.59 15.96 -12.31
CA ALA A 94 16.45 16.88 -12.24
C ALA A 94 15.61 16.85 -13.53
N VAL A 95 16.26 16.85 -14.70
CA VAL A 95 15.59 16.70 -16.00
C VAL A 95 14.87 15.37 -16.10
N THR A 96 15.50 14.28 -15.65
CA THR A 96 14.87 12.94 -15.64
C THR A 96 13.61 12.94 -14.77
N VAL A 97 13.68 13.49 -13.56
CA VAL A 97 12.53 13.58 -12.65
C VAL A 97 11.41 14.41 -13.29
N ALA A 98 11.73 15.59 -13.82
CA ALA A 98 10.75 16.45 -14.48
C ALA A 98 10.07 15.74 -15.67
N ALA A 99 10.84 15.07 -16.53
CA ALA A 99 10.29 14.30 -17.65
C ALA A 99 9.37 13.16 -17.18
N THR A 100 9.79 12.40 -16.16
CA THR A 100 8.93 11.33 -15.61
C THR A 100 7.68 11.85 -14.91
N MET A 101 7.73 13.04 -14.29
CA MET A 101 6.53 13.68 -13.72
C MET A 101 5.52 14.05 -14.81
N LEU A 102 5.98 14.60 -15.94
CA LEU A 102 5.10 14.93 -17.08
C LEU A 102 4.45 13.68 -17.68
N LEU A 103 5.23 12.60 -17.84
CA LEU A 103 4.69 11.32 -18.31
C LEU A 103 3.67 10.73 -17.34
N ALA A 104 3.96 10.82 -16.03
CA ALA A 104 3.07 10.33 -14.99
C ALA A 104 1.76 11.14 -14.94
N ASP A 105 1.83 12.45 -15.15
CA ASP A 105 0.67 13.33 -15.24
C ASP A 105 -0.26 12.93 -16.40
N HIS A 106 0.31 12.82 -17.60
CA HIS A 106 -0.42 12.42 -18.79
C HIS A 106 -1.05 11.01 -18.67
N TRP A 107 -0.31 10.07 -18.09
CA TRP A 107 -0.83 8.71 -17.81
C TRP A 107 -1.99 8.75 -16.81
N GLN A 108 -1.83 9.52 -15.73
CA GLN A 108 -2.84 9.63 -14.68
C GLN A 108 -4.13 10.27 -15.18
N ASP A 109 -4.06 11.28 -16.02
CA ASP A 109 -5.24 11.90 -16.63
C ASP A 109 -5.93 10.95 -17.61
N SER A 110 -5.17 10.27 -18.46
CA SER A 110 -5.70 9.27 -19.39
C SER A 110 -6.48 8.16 -18.66
N LEU A 111 -5.92 7.67 -17.55
CA LEU A 111 -6.58 6.67 -16.71
C LEU A 111 -7.83 7.20 -16.02
N ARG A 112 -7.79 8.44 -15.51
CA ARG A 112 -8.95 9.05 -14.85
C ARG A 112 -10.10 9.30 -15.81
N VAL A 113 -9.80 9.77 -17.02
CA VAL A 113 -10.78 9.90 -18.11
C VAL A 113 -11.38 8.54 -18.45
N ALA A 114 -10.57 7.49 -18.60
CA ALA A 114 -11.04 6.13 -18.89
C ALA A 114 -11.93 5.55 -17.77
N MET A 115 -11.71 5.95 -16.51
CA MET A 115 -12.52 5.53 -15.37
C MET A 115 -13.67 6.51 -15.03
N GLY A 116 -13.90 7.54 -15.85
CA GLY A 116 -15.00 8.49 -15.66
C GLY A 116 -14.88 9.37 -14.41
N VAL A 117 -13.66 9.63 -13.93
CA VAL A 117 -13.39 10.48 -12.74
C VAL A 117 -12.64 11.77 -13.12
N PRO A 118 -12.74 12.85 -12.32
CA PRO A 118 -12.11 14.14 -12.63
C PRO A 118 -10.58 14.04 -12.77
N THR A 119 -9.99 14.77 -13.71
CA THR A 119 -8.54 14.82 -13.94
C THR A 119 -7.76 15.38 -12.75
N VAL A 120 -6.43 15.26 -12.81
CA VAL A 120 -5.52 15.78 -11.80
C VAL A 120 -5.68 17.30 -11.67
N GLY A 121 -5.99 17.79 -10.47
CA GLY A 121 -6.06 19.23 -10.20
C GLY A 121 -4.66 19.88 -10.14
N GLY A 122 -4.57 21.18 -10.44
CA GLY A 122 -3.29 21.91 -10.55
C GLY A 122 -2.40 21.90 -9.30
N GLY A 123 -2.95 21.62 -8.11
CA GLY A 123 -2.18 21.50 -6.86
C GLY A 123 -1.58 20.11 -6.59
N HIS A 124 -1.94 19.10 -7.38
CA HIS A 124 -1.58 17.69 -7.10
C HIS A 124 -0.07 17.50 -6.99
N TRP A 125 0.69 17.90 -8.02
CA TRP A 125 2.13 17.67 -8.06
C TRP A 125 2.89 18.54 -7.05
N ALA A 126 2.38 19.72 -6.73
CA ALA A 126 2.92 20.53 -5.64
C ALA A 126 2.80 19.79 -4.30
N GLN A 127 1.63 19.21 -4.01
CA GLN A 127 1.41 18.39 -2.82
C GLN A 127 2.30 17.14 -2.81
N VAL A 128 2.48 16.48 -3.96
CA VAL A 128 3.39 15.33 -4.10
C VAL A 128 4.82 15.71 -3.74
N VAL A 129 5.34 16.80 -4.32
CA VAL A 129 6.71 17.26 -4.10
C VAL A 129 6.93 17.66 -2.64
N VAL A 130 6.04 18.48 -2.07
CA VAL A 130 6.14 18.93 -0.68
C VAL A 130 6.02 17.76 0.29
N GLY A 131 5.03 16.89 0.10
CA GLY A 131 4.82 15.72 0.95
C GLY A 131 5.97 14.72 0.87
N ALA A 132 6.47 14.43 -0.33
CA ALA A 132 7.59 13.53 -0.53
C ALA A 132 8.88 14.08 0.11
N ALA A 133 9.13 15.39 -0.04
CA ALA A 133 10.27 16.06 0.59
C ALA A 133 10.17 15.99 2.12
N ALA A 134 9.01 16.29 2.70
CA ALA A 134 8.79 16.21 4.15
C ALA A 134 9.05 14.79 4.68
N ILE A 135 8.51 13.76 4.01
CA ILE A 135 8.69 12.36 4.40
C ILE A 135 10.17 11.96 4.29
N ALA A 136 10.83 12.27 3.17
CA ALA A 136 12.24 11.94 2.98
C ALA A 136 13.13 12.62 4.03
N LEU A 137 12.85 13.88 4.38
CA LEU A 137 13.58 14.63 5.40
C LEU A 137 13.35 14.05 6.80
N ILE A 138 12.11 13.71 7.16
CA ILE A 138 11.78 13.06 8.44
C ILE A 138 12.53 11.74 8.58
N LEU A 139 12.52 10.90 7.53
CA LEU A 139 13.22 9.62 7.54
C LEU A 139 14.75 9.80 7.62
N ALA A 140 15.29 10.76 6.89
CA ALA A 140 16.72 11.07 6.94
C ALA A 140 17.15 11.65 8.30
N ALA A 141 16.29 12.46 8.95
CA ALA A 141 16.51 12.98 10.30
C ALA A 141 16.41 11.87 11.34
N GLY A 142 15.37 11.02 11.26
CA GLY A 142 15.18 9.86 12.11
C GLY A 142 16.36 8.89 12.03
N THR A 143 16.84 8.60 10.82
CA THR A 143 18.04 7.75 10.61
C THR A 143 19.27 8.33 11.31
N ARG A 144 19.48 9.66 11.18
CA ARG A 144 20.60 10.35 11.86
C ARG A 144 20.43 10.34 13.38
N ALA A 145 19.22 10.54 13.89
CA ALA A 145 18.92 10.52 15.32
C ALA A 145 19.14 9.13 15.92
N VAL A 146 18.67 8.08 15.24
CA VAL A 146 18.93 6.68 15.62
C VAL A 146 20.43 6.40 15.61
N ALA A 147 21.15 6.77 14.54
CA ALA A 147 22.59 6.59 14.48
C ALA A 147 23.32 7.35 15.60
N ALA A 148 22.88 8.56 15.95
CA ALA A 148 23.41 9.32 17.08
C ALA A 148 23.11 8.64 18.42
N GLY A 149 21.90 8.13 18.62
CA GLY A 149 21.52 7.36 19.80
C GLY A 149 22.37 6.10 19.95
N VAL A 150 22.56 5.33 18.87
CA VAL A 150 23.42 4.14 18.85
C VAL A 150 24.86 4.48 19.19
N ARG A 151 25.40 5.59 18.65
CA ARG A 151 26.75 6.05 19.01
C ARG A 151 26.87 6.48 20.48
N ARG A 152 25.82 7.09 21.05
CA ARG A 152 25.81 7.55 22.45
C ARG A 152 25.66 6.40 23.45
N LEU A 153 24.78 5.45 23.16
CA LEU A 153 24.45 4.33 24.06
C LEU A 153 25.40 3.14 23.86
N GLY A 154 26.07 3.06 22.72
CA GLY A 154 26.85 1.89 22.30
C GLY A 154 25.98 0.83 21.63
N ALA A 155 26.53 0.19 20.58
CA ALA A 155 25.80 -0.75 19.73
C ALA A 155 25.15 -1.91 20.53
N ALA A 156 25.84 -2.42 21.55
CA ALA A 156 25.33 -3.50 22.39
C ALA A 156 24.09 -3.10 23.21
N ARG A 157 24.09 -1.91 23.82
CA ARG A 157 22.93 -1.43 24.61
C ARG A 157 21.75 -1.11 23.72
N SER A 158 21.99 -0.50 22.56
CA SER A 158 20.93 -0.26 21.57
C SER A 158 20.33 -1.55 21.03
N ALA A 159 21.16 -2.56 20.72
CA ALA A 159 20.69 -3.86 20.28
C ALA A 159 19.87 -4.57 21.37
N ALA A 160 20.30 -4.51 22.63
CA ALA A 160 19.57 -5.07 23.76
C ALA A 160 18.20 -4.39 23.97
N ILE A 161 18.12 -3.06 23.86
CA ILE A 161 16.85 -2.32 23.95
C ILE A 161 15.92 -2.70 22.80
N VAL A 162 16.43 -2.76 21.57
CA VAL A 162 15.63 -3.16 20.40
C VAL A 162 15.14 -4.60 20.55
N ALA A 163 16.00 -5.52 21.00
CA ALA A 163 15.62 -6.91 21.25
C ALA A 163 14.57 -7.02 22.36
N ALA A 164 14.73 -6.29 23.47
CA ALA A 164 13.77 -6.26 24.56
C ALA A 164 12.41 -5.71 24.11
N LEU A 165 12.40 -4.63 23.32
CA LEU A 165 11.18 -4.08 22.72
C LEU A 165 10.54 -5.05 21.74
N ALA A 166 11.32 -5.74 20.91
CA ALA A 166 10.82 -6.75 19.98
C ALA A 166 10.18 -7.92 20.73
N VAL A 167 10.81 -8.42 21.79
CA VAL A 167 10.26 -9.48 22.65
C VAL A 167 9.00 -8.99 23.38
N ALA A 168 9.02 -7.79 23.96
CA ALA A 168 7.85 -7.20 24.61
C ALA A 168 6.68 -7.04 23.61
N THR A 169 6.98 -6.63 22.38
CA THR A 169 5.98 -6.52 21.32
C THR A 169 5.46 -7.89 20.90
N GLN A 170 6.34 -8.89 20.74
CA GLN A 170 5.96 -10.24 20.32
C GLN A 170 5.07 -10.96 21.34
N PHE A 171 5.41 -10.86 22.63
CA PHE A 171 4.75 -11.68 23.67
C PHE A 171 3.62 -10.95 24.40
N TRP A 172 3.60 -9.62 24.42
CA TRP A 172 2.63 -8.85 25.20
C TRP A 172 1.76 -7.96 24.30
N ALA A 173 2.38 -7.03 23.58
CA ALA A 173 1.62 -6.06 22.78
C ALA A 173 0.94 -6.70 21.56
N GLY A 174 1.60 -7.66 20.92
CA GLY A 174 1.14 -8.35 19.72
C GLY A 174 -0.13 -9.15 19.96
N PRO A 175 -0.15 -10.09 20.93
CA PRO A 175 -1.35 -10.84 21.28
C PRO A 175 -2.49 -9.94 21.78
N ALA A 176 -2.20 -8.93 22.60
CA ALA A 176 -3.20 -7.98 23.10
C ALA A 176 -3.81 -7.13 21.96
N LEU A 177 -2.98 -6.65 21.02
CA LEU A 177 -3.43 -5.91 19.85
C LEU A 177 -4.23 -6.82 18.89
N TRP A 178 -3.83 -8.08 18.75
CA TRP A 178 -4.55 -9.06 17.94
C TRP A 178 -5.92 -9.36 18.55
N GLN A 179 -5.98 -9.60 19.86
CA GLN A 179 -7.21 -9.94 20.56
C GLN A 179 -8.21 -8.78 20.56
N SER A 180 -7.73 -7.54 20.77
CA SER A 180 -8.58 -6.35 20.67
C SER A 180 -9.12 -6.14 19.24
N ARG A 181 -8.29 -6.31 18.21
CA ARG A 181 -8.76 -6.27 16.80
C ARG A 181 -9.74 -7.39 16.49
N ALA A 182 -9.47 -8.62 16.93
CA ALA A 182 -10.37 -9.75 16.72
C ALA A 182 -11.74 -9.51 17.37
N GLN A 183 -11.78 -8.95 18.58
CA GLN A 183 -13.03 -8.55 19.24
C GLN A 183 -13.76 -7.45 18.47
N ALA A 184 -13.05 -6.44 17.98
CA ALA A 184 -13.66 -5.38 17.17
C ALA A 184 -14.26 -5.92 15.86
N TYR A 185 -13.58 -6.86 15.18
CA TYR A 185 -14.12 -7.52 13.98
C TYR A 185 -15.32 -8.40 14.30
N HIS A 186 -15.28 -9.17 15.39
CA HIS A 186 -16.43 -9.97 15.84
C HIS A 186 -17.64 -9.10 16.15
N ALA A 187 -17.45 -8.00 16.90
CA ALA A 187 -18.52 -7.07 17.20
C ALA A 187 -19.12 -6.44 15.93
N ALA A 188 -18.26 -5.97 15.01
CA ALA A 188 -18.71 -5.42 13.73
C ALA A 188 -19.40 -6.46 12.84
N ASN A 189 -18.99 -7.73 12.90
CA ASN A 189 -19.61 -8.83 12.17
C ASN A 189 -20.98 -9.22 12.74
N ALA A 190 -21.12 -9.15 14.06
CA ALA A 190 -22.38 -9.42 14.75
C ALA A 190 -23.42 -8.30 14.53
N THR A 191 -23.00 -7.09 14.18
CA THR A 191 -23.92 -5.98 13.90
C THR A 191 -24.90 -6.34 12.79
N VAL A 192 -26.19 -6.30 13.11
CA VAL A 192 -27.28 -6.51 12.14
C VAL A 192 -27.69 -5.15 11.60
N ASP A 193 -27.51 -4.97 10.29
CA ASP A 193 -28.03 -3.82 9.55
C ASP A 193 -29.51 -4.09 9.22
N THR A 194 -30.42 -3.40 9.90
CA THR A 194 -31.87 -3.59 9.76
C THR A 194 -32.43 -3.10 8.42
N SER A 195 -31.64 -2.38 7.62
CA SER A 195 -32.01 -2.00 6.26
C SER A 195 -31.91 -3.16 5.26
N LEU A 196 -31.12 -4.19 5.60
CA LEU A 196 -30.95 -5.37 4.75
C LEU A 196 -32.15 -6.31 4.93
N ARG A 197 -32.81 -6.63 3.82
CA ARG A 197 -33.90 -7.60 3.80
C ARG A 197 -33.33 -9.00 3.57
N GLN A 198 -33.78 -9.94 4.41
CA GLN A 198 -33.45 -11.35 4.25
C GLN A 198 -33.96 -11.85 2.88
N PRO A 199 -33.10 -12.49 2.06
CA PRO A 199 -33.52 -13.11 0.81
C PRO A 199 -34.58 -14.18 1.05
N VAL A 200 -35.55 -14.27 0.15
CA VAL A 200 -36.55 -15.35 0.13
C VAL A 200 -36.28 -16.37 -0.98
N SER A 201 -35.36 -16.06 -1.90
CA SER A 201 -35.02 -16.95 -3.00
C SER A 201 -34.24 -18.18 -2.50
N PRO A 202 -34.61 -19.41 -2.90
CA PRO A 202 -33.87 -20.61 -2.54
C PRO A 202 -32.46 -20.63 -3.13
N SER A 203 -32.20 -19.88 -4.21
CA SER A 203 -30.87 -19.76 -4.85
C SER A 203 -29.87 -18.89 -4.07
N ILE A 204 -30.30 -18.29 -2.95
CA ILE A 204 -29.52 -17.33 -2.17
C ILE A 204 -29.38 -17.82 -0.72
N SER A 205 -28.16 -17.79 -0.19
CA SER A 205 -27.89 -18.12 1.22
C SER A 205 -28.56 -17.16 2.20
N GLY A 206 -28.95 -17.69 3.36
CA GLY A 206 -29.70 -16.96 4.36
C GLY A 206 -31.21 -16.91 4.09
N SER A 207 -31.70 -17.53 3.02
CA SER A 207 -33.14 -17.78 2.82
C SER A 207 -33.68 -18.85 3.78
N PRO A 208 -35.01 -18.98 3.96
CA PRO A 208 -35.60 -20.02 4.80
C PRO A 208 -35.17 -21.45 4.42
N ASP A 209 -34.87 -21.68 3.14
CA ASP A 209 -34.41 -22.98 2.62
C ASP A 209 -32.89 -23.20 2.75
N SER A 210 -32.15 -22.21 3.24
CA SER A 210 -30.68 -22.22 3.32
C SER A 210 -30.17 -23.09 4.46
N LEU A 211 -29.05 -23.79 4.25
CA LEU A 211 -28.32 -24.49 5.32
C LEU A 211 -27.62 -23.51 6.28
N THR A 212 -27.41 -22.27 5.83
CA THR A 212 -26.81 -21.19 6.62
C THR A 212 -27.89 -20.22 7.06
N SER A 213 -28.06 -20.01 8.37
CA SER A 213 -29.01 -19.02 8.87
C SER A 213 -28.55 -17.61 8.51
N TRP A 214 -29.52 -16.71 8.28
CA TRP A 214 -29.29 -15.29 8.00
C TRP A 214 -28.34 -14.61 9.02
N ASP A 215 -28.47 -14.97 10.29
CA ASP A 215 -27.65 -14.43 11.36
C ASP A 215 -26.21 -14.92 11.28
N SER A 216 -26.00 -16.19 10.90
CA SER A 216 -24.66 -16.82 10.82
C SER A 216 -23.80 -16.28 9.67
N LEU A 217 -24.39 -15.62 8.68
CA LEU A 217 -23.67 -15.02 7.55
C LEU A 217 -22.73 -13.88 7.96
N GLY A 218 -23.04 -13.24 9.10
CA GLY A 218 -22.35 -12.02 9.53
C GLY A 218 -22.71 -10.79 8.69
N ALA A 219 -22.25 -9.62 9.12
CA ALA A 219 -22.63 -8.34 8.53
C ALA A 219 -22.28 -8.25 7.03
N GLN A 220 -21.10 -8.71 6.63
CA GLN A 220 -20.66 -8.64 5.24
C GLN A 220 -21.29 -9.72 4.36
N GLY A 221 -21.47 -10.94 4.90
CA GLY A 221 -22.18 -12.00 4.21
C GLY A 221 -23.62 -11.61 3.88
N ARG A 222 -24.35 -11.01 4.86
CA ARG A 222 -25.69 -10.45 4.65
C ARG A 222 -25.72 -9.41 3.54
N LYS A 223 -24.78 -8.47 3.53
CA LYS A 223 -24.67 -7.46 2.45
C LYS A 223 -24.48 -8.12 1.09
N PHE A 224 -23.56 -9.08 0.99
CA PHE A 224 -23.28 -9.80 -0.24
C PHE A 224 -24.51 -10.55 -0.78
N VAL A 225 -25.24 -11.28 0.05
CA VAL A 225 -26.41 -12.04 -0.40
C VAL A 225 -27.64 -11.15 -0.64
N SER A 226 -27.75 -10.02 0.05
CA SER A 226 -28.86 -9.07 -0.11
C SER A 226 -28.72 -8.12 -1.30
N ALA A 227 -27.53 -8.04 -1.91
CA ALA A 227 -27.23 -7.10 -2.98
C ALA A 227 -27.84 -7.51 -4.33
N GLY A 228 -29.17 -7.61 -4.40
CA GLY A 228 -29.97 -7.76 -5.62
C GLY A 228 -29.35 -8.66 -6.69
N ALA A 229 -29.33 -9.97 -6.44
CA ALA A 229 -28.91 -10.93 -7.46
C ALA A 229 -29.87 -10.89 -8.67
N ALA A 230 -29.32 -11.03 -9.88
CA ALA A 230 -30.14 -11.27 -11.07
C ALA A 230 -31.06 -12.48 -10.87
N SER A 231 -32.22 -12.48 -11.54
CA SER A 231 -33.31 -13.43 -11.33
C SER A 231 -32.97 -14.85 -11.79
N GLY A 232 -32.17 -15.58 -10.98
CA GLY A 232 -31.77 -16.95 -11.28
C GLY A 232 -30.28 -17.21 -11.04
N ALA A 233 -29.49 -16.17 -10.81
CA ALA A 233 -28.12 -16.30 -10.31
C ALA A 233 -28.10 -16.93 -8.92
N VAL A 234 -27.04 -17.69 -8.64
CA VAL A 234 -26.83 -18.36 -7.35
C VAL A 234 -25.83 -17.55 -6.53
N ARG A 235 -26.18 -17.21 -5.29
CA ARG A 235 -25.27 -16.56 -4.34
C ARG A 235 -25.22 -17.33 -3.03
N THR A 236 -24.09 -17.96 -2.78
CA THR A 236 -23.88 -18.72 -1.56
C THR A 236 -22.74 -18.16 -0.73
N TYR A 237 -22.93 -18.15 0.58
CA TYR A 237 -21.95 -17.58 1.50
C TYR A 237 -21.94 -18.33 2.83
N ALA A 238 -20.78 -18.82 3.24
CA ALA A 238 -20.57 -19.35 4.58
C ALA A 238 -19.86 -18.31 5.45
N GLY A 239 -20.57 -17.79 6.45
CA GLY A 239 -20.02 -16.84 7.41
C GLY A 239 -19.07 -17.50 8.41
N ILE A 240 -18.36 -16.68 9.18
CA ILE A 240 -17.37 -17.18 10.15
C ILE A 240 -18.02 -17.99 11.27
N ASP A 241 -19.27 -17.66 11.59
CA ASP A 241 -20.09 -18.31 12.63
C ASP A 241 -20.99 -19.42 12.07
N SER A 242 -20.96 -19.68 10.76
CA SER A 242 -21.77 -20.74 10.13
C SER A 242 -21.25 -22.16 10.45
N ALA A 243 -19.98 -22.30 10.85
CA ALA A 243 -19.42 -23.56 11.34
C ALA A 243 -18.17 -23.30 12.22
N PRO A 244 -17.86 -24.19 13.20
CA PRO A 244 -16.84 -23.96 14.21
C PRO A 244 -15.41 -23.90 13.64
N ASP A 245 -15.13 -24.69 12.61
CA ASP A 245 -13.81 -24.81 11.99
C ASP A 245 -13.84 -24.50 10.48
N GLN A 246 -12.64 -24.30 9.91
CA GLN A 246 -12.48 -23.91 8.52
C GLN A 246 -13.01 -24.97 7.55
N ASP A 247 -12.70 -26.24 7.79
CA ASP A 247 -13.13 -27.33 6.91
C ASP A 247 -14.64 -27.51 6.97
N GLY A 248 -15.24 -27.31 8.14
CA GLY A 248 -16.68 -27.26 8.35
C GLY A 248 -17.34 -26.15 7.54
N ARG A 249 -16.77 -24.95 7.52
CA ARG A 249 -17.28 -23.83 6.71
C ARG A 249 -17.17 -24.11 5.21
N VAL A 250 -16.06 -24.68 4.76
CA VAL A 250 -15.88 -25.06 3.35
C VAL A 250 -16.89 -26.14 2.95
N ARG A 251 -17.04 -27.21 3.73
CA ARG A 251 -18.05 -28.24 3.48
C ARG A 251 -19.47 -27.67 3.46
N LEU A 252 -19.76 -26.73 4.35
CA LEU A 252 -21.05 -26.05 4.38
C LEU A 252 -21.28 -25.19 3.15
N ALA A 253 -20.27 -24.42 2.71
CA ALA A 253 -20.33 -23.61 1.50
C ALA A 253 -20.58 -24.46 0.25
N VAL A 254 -19.90 -25.61 0.13
CA VAL A 254 -20.09 -26.54 -1.00
C VAL A 254 -21.50 -27.14 -1.00
N ARG A 255 -21.99 -27.63 0.15
CA ARG A 255 -23.35 -28.18 0.24
C ARG A 255 -24.42 -27.12 -0.01
N GLU A 256 -24.18 -25.89 0.44
CA GLU A 256 -25.08 -24.77 0.19
C GLU A 256 -25.09 -24.37 -1.28
N LEU A 257 -23.94 -24.39 -1.95
CA LEU A 257 -23.81 -24.21 -3.41
C LEU A 257 -24.56 -25.29 -4.19
N GLU A 258 -24.41 -26.55 -3.79
CA GLU A 258 -25.14 -27.69 -4.37
C GLU A 258 -26.65 -27.52 -4.21
N ARG A 259 -27.11 -27.24 -2.99
CA ARG A 259 -28.54 -27.03 -2.67
C ARG A 259 -29.15 -25.90 -3.49
N ALA A 260 -28.42 -24.80 -3.65
CA ALA A 260 -28.88 -23.63 -4.39
C ALA A 260 -28.88 -23.85 -5.92
N GLY A 261 -28.45 -25.02 -6.42
CA GLY A 261 -28.36 -25.32 -7.85
C GLY A 261 -27.14 -24.72 -8.53
N GLY A 262 -26.13 -24.32 -7.76
CA GLY A 262 -24.93 -23.67 -8.30
C GLY A 262 -24.08 -24.58 -9.18
N LEU A 263 -24.05 -25.90 -8.91
CA LEU A 263 -23.34 -26.87 -9.74
C LEU A 263 -23.99 -27.11 -11.12
N ALA A 264 -25.24 -26.66 -11.31
CA ALA A 264 -25.92 -26.73 -12.59
C ALA A 264 -25.62 -25.52 -13.50
N LYS A 265 -24.92 -24.49 -12.98
CA LYS A 265 -24.53 -23.30 -13.74
C LYS A 265 -23.27 -23.60 -14.56
N SER A 266 -23.15 -23.00 -15.74
CA SER A 266 -21.95 -23.12 -16.56
C SER A 266 -20.74 -22.40 -15.96
N THR A 267 -20.98 -21.37 -15.15
CA THR A 267 -19.94 -20.54 -14.55
C THR A 267 -20.04 -20.57 -13.03
N ILE A 268 -18.97 -21.00 -12.36
CA ILE A 268 -18.85 -20.96 -10.89
C ILE A 268 -17.70 -20.04 -10.53
N VAL A 269 -17.97 -19.02 -9.72
CA VAL A 269 -17.00 -18.04 -9.23
C VAL A 269 -16.78 -18.27 -7.74
N VAL A 270 -15.55 -18.61 -7.40
CA VAL A 270 -15.11 -18.69 -6.01
C VAL A 270 -14.63 -17.31 -5.56
N ALA A 271 -15.47 -16.62 -4.79
CA ALA A 271 -15.16 -15.32 -4.24
C ALA A 271 -14.42 -15.49 -2.90
N VAL A 272 -13.16 -15.05 -2.86
CA VAL A 272 -12.35 -15.08 -1.63
C VAL A 272 -12.59 -13.78 -0.87
N PRO A 273 -13.30 -13.80 0.28
CA PRO A 273 -13.54 -12.60 1.05
C PRO A 273 -12.26 -12.07 1.69
N THR A 274 -12.23 -10.77 1.97
CA THR A 274 -11.19 -10.16 2.81
C THR A 274 -11.26 -10.68 4.25
N GLY A 275 -10.28 -10.33 5.10
CA GLY A 275 -10.27 -10.76 6.51
C GLY A 275 -11.48 -10.32 7.35
N SER A 276 -12.29 -9.37 6.86
CA SER A 276 -13.57 -8.96 7.47
C SER A 276 -14.78 -9.74 6.97
N GLY A 277 -14.63 -10.64 6.00
CA GLY A 277 -15.73 -11.31 5.30
C GLY A 277 -16.28 -10.53 4.10
N TRP A 278 -15.68 -9.39 3.74
CA TRP A 278 -16.21 -8.56 2.64
C TRP A 278 -15.86 -9.13 1.26
N ILE A 279 -16.87 -9.18 0.39
CA ILE A 279 -16.80 -9.43 -1.05
C ILE A 279 -17.35 -8.18 -1.75
N ASP A 280 -16.69 -7.77 -2.84
CA ASP A 280 -17.13 -6.63 -3.64
C ASP A 280 -18.46 -6.92 -4.35
N GLY A 281 -19.52 -6.24 -3.91
CA GLY A 281 -20.85 -6.35 -4.51
C GLY A 281 -20.92 -5.84 -5.95
N ASN A 282 -20.10 -4.87 -6.33
CA ASN A 282 -20.06 -4.36 -7.70
C ASN A 282 -19.42 -5.39 -8.64
N ALA A 283 -18.37 -6.08 -8.17
CA ALA A 283 -17.77 -7.18 -8.92
C ALA A 283 -18.75 -8.35 -9.08
N ALA A 284 -19.47 -8.71 -8.01
CA ALA A 284 -20.51 -9.73 -8.05
C ALA A 284 -21.62 -9.37 -9.04
N GLN A 285 -22.11 -8.13 -8.99
CA GLN A 285 -23.13 -7.65 -9.92
C GLN A 285 -22.64 -7.59 -11.36
N GLY A 286 -21.40 -7.19 -11.61
CA GLY A 286 -20.80 -7.18 -12.95
C GLY A 286 -20.69 -8.59 -13.55
N LEU A 287 -20.37 -9.59 -12.73
CA LEU A 287 -20.38 -11.01 -13.13
C LEU A 287 -21.78 -11.47 -13.50
N GLU A 288 -22.77 -11.14 -12.68
CA GLU A 288 -24.17 -11.47 -12.97
C GLU A 288 -24.71 -10.75 -14.20
N GLN A 289 -24.32 -9.50 -14.44
CA GLN A 289 -24.67 -8.80 -15.69
C GLN A 289 -24.02 -9.46 -16.91
N ARG A 290 -22.79 -9.97 -16.76
CA ARG A 290 -22.05 -10.59 -17.87
C ARG A 290 -22.56 -11.98 -18.23
N PHE A 291 -22.94 -12.78 -17.24
CA PHE A 291 -23.32 -14.19 -17.38
C PHE A 291 -24.83 -14.44 -17.20
N GLY A 292 -25.60 -13.42 -16.82
CA GLY A 292 -27.03 -13.53 -16.56
C GLY A 292 -27.33 -14.49 -15.41
N ASP A 293 -28.34 -15.32 -15.62
CA ASP A 293 -28.75 -16.33 -14.64
C ASP A 293 -27.84 -17.57 -14.63
N ASP A 294 -26.85 -17.65 -15.53
CA ASP A 294 -25.98 -18.82 -15.68
C ASP A 294 -24.65 -18.71 -14.91
N VAL A 295 -24.72 -18.11 -13.71
CA VAL A 295 -23.58 -17.97 -12.81
C VAL A 295 -23.92 -18.33 -11.37
N ALA A 296 -22.96 -18.95 -10.69
CA ALA A 296 -22.98 -19.19 -9.26
C ALA A 296 -21.78 -18.54 -8.59
N LEU A 297 -22.02 -17.73 -7.56
CA LEU A 297 -20.99 -17.12 -6.74
C LEU A 297 -20.99 -17.81 -5.38
N VAL A 298 -19.82 -18.29 -4.95
CA VAL A 298 -19.63 -18.92 -3.64
C VAL A 298 -18.54 -18.19 -2.85
N GLY A 299 -18.89 -17.78 -1.63
CA GLY A 299 -17.97 -17.15 -0.69
C GLY A 299 -17.85 -17.96 0.60
N CYS A 300 -16.67 -17.95 1.20
CA CYS A 300 -16.44 -18.59 2.50
C CYS A 300 -15.52 -17.71 3.36
N SER A 301 -16.02 -17.23 4.49
CA SER A 301 -15.20 -16.55 5.49
C SER A 301 -14.12 -17.49 5.99
N THR A 302 -12.88 -16.98 6.01
CA THR A 302 -11.73 -17.70 6.54
C THR A 302 -11.21 -16.99 7.78
N ARG A 303 -10.75 -17.76 8.76
CA ARG A 303 -9.99 -17.22 9.88
C ARG A 303 -8.51 -17.38 9.54
N ALA A 304 -7.70 -16.34 9.73
CA ALA A 304 -6.26 -16.46 9.55
C ALA A 304 -5.75 -17.65 10.39
N PRO A 305 -4.89 -18.53 9.82
CA PRO A 305 -4.37 -19.67 10.55
C PRO A 305 -3.66 -19.17 11.82
N ARG A 306 -3.95 -19.82 12.95
CA ARG A 306 -3.13 -19.63 14.15
C ARG A 306 -1.75 -20.17 13.81
N ALA A 307 -0.74 -19.29 13.76
CA ALA A 307 0.64 -19.75 13.84
C ALA A 307 0.77 -20.46 15.19
N GLY A 308 1.00 -21.78 15.14
CA GLY A 308 1.29 -22.60 16.30
C GLY A 308 2.66 -22.28 16.89
#